data_AF-A0A914QKX4-F1
#
_entry.id   AF-A0A914QKX4-F1
#
_cell.length_a   1.000
_cell.length_b   1.000
_cell.length_c   1.000
_cell.angle_alpha   90.00
_cell.angle_beta   90.00
_cell.angle_gamma   90.00
#
_symmetry.space_group_name_H-M   'P 1'
#
loop_
_entity.id
_entity.type
_entity.pdbx_description
1 polymer ?
#
loop_
_entity_poly.entity_id
_entity_poly.type
_entity_poly.pdbx_seq_one_letter_code
_entity_poly.pdbx_strand_id
1 'polypeptide(L)'
;MHVEEICGTQVEFPFEPYECQKKFMRNVIEAIETSSNAALESPTGTGKTLSLLCASLAWLEKYKSFHKPKMIDQNGIINPVVANENSQLYPKIIYASRTHSQLQQVVRELNKTRYK
;
A
#
# COMPACT_ATOMS: atom_id res chain seq x y z
N MET A 1 -6.26 -13.10 8.35
CA MET A 1 -5.51 -12.40 7.26
C MET A 1 -5.82 -13.13 5.98
N HIS A 2 -6.41 -12.43 5.02
CA HIS A 2 -6.76 -12.94 3.69
C HIS A 2 -5.87 -12.24 2.67
N VAL A 3 -5.42 -12.96 1.65
CA VAL A 3 -4.61 -12.40 0.57
C VAL A 3 -5.43 -12.44 -0.71
N GLU A 4 -5.57 -11.28 -1.35
CA GLU A 4 -6.27 -11.14 -2.62
C GLU A 4 -5.32 -10.60 -3.68
N GLU A 5 -5.37 -11.14 -4.88
CA GLU A 5 -4.59 -10.64 -5.99
C GLU A 5 -5.39 -9.57 -6.76
N ILE A 6 -4.87 -8.35 -6.78
CA ILE A 6 -5.51 -7.21 -7.43
C ILE A 6 -4.48 -6.48 -8.30
N CYS A 7 -4.70 -6.44 -9.63
CA CYS A 7 -3.77 -5.84 -10.60
C CYS A 7 -2.31 -6.33 -10.43
N GLY A 8 -2.11 -7.65 -10.26
CA GLY A 8 -0.79 -8.24 -10.03
C GLY A 8 -0.11 -7.76 -8.74
N THR A 9 -0.88 -7.27 -7.78
CA THR A 9 -0.43 -6.87 -6.44
C THR A 9 -1.14 -7.76 -5.42
N GLN A 10 -0.36 -8.42 -4.55
CA GLN A 10 -0.91 -9.21 -3.45
C GLN A 10 -1.32 -8.28 -2.32
N VAL A 11 -2.63 -8.10 -2.14
CA VAL A 11 -3.21 -7.25 -1.12
C VAL A 11 -3.66 -8.12 0.04
N GLU A 12 -2.96 -8.00 1.16
CA GLU A 12 -3.39 -8.58 2.42
C GLU A 12 -4.44 -7.70 3.11
N PHE A 13 -5.50 -8.37 3.55
CA PHE A 13 -6.65 -7.75 4.20
C PHE A 13 -6.94 -8.46 5.54
N PRO A 14 -7.39 -7.72 6.58
CA PRO A 14 -7.59 -8.32 7.90
C PRO A 14 -8.65 -9.45 7.94
N PHE A 15 -9.65 -9.35 7.07
CA PHE A 15 -10.77 -10.30 6.90
C PHE A 15 -11.03 -10.54 5.42
N GLU A 16 -11.98 -11.42 5.07
CA GLU A 16 -12.35 -11.66 3.67
C GLU A 16 -12.99 -10.39 3.06
N PRO A 17 -12.36 -9.75 2.07
CA PRO A 17 -12.86 -8.48 1.56
C PRO A 17 -14.12 -8.65 0.73
N TYR A 18 -15.05 -7.72 0.88
CA TYR A 18 -16.27 -7.66 0.06
C TYR A 18 -15.96 -7.25 -1.38
N GLU A 19 -16.82 -7.61 -2.32
CA GLU A 19 -16.64 -7.28 -3.74
C GLU A 19 -16.53 -5.75 -4.00
N CYS A 20 -17.26 -4.94 -3.25
CA CYS A 20 -17.14 -3.48 -3.32
C CYS A 20 -15.75 -2.99 -2.87
N GLN A 21 -15.17 -3.62 -1.84
CA GLN A 21 -13.82 -3.32 -1.36
C GLN A 21 -12.78 -3.75 -2.41
N LYS A 22 -12.93 -4.94 -3.02
CA LYS A 22 -12.06 -5.42 -4.11
C LYS A 22 -12.09 -4.45 -5.29
N LYS A 23 -13.27 -3.99 -5.71
CA LYS A 23 -13.41 -2.98 -6.77
C LYS A 23 -12.76 -1.64 -6.40
N PHE A 24 -12.95 -1.19 -5.16
CA PHE A 24 -12.32 0.03 -4.69
C PHE A 24 -10.78 -0.08 -4.69
N MET A 25 -10.23 -1.17 -4.16
CA MET A 25 -8.79 -1.44 -4.14
C MET A 25 -8.20 -1.53 -5.54
N ARG A 26 -8.91 -2.16 -6.49
CA ARG A 26 -8.52 -2.20 -7.91
C ARG A 26 -8.32 -0.81 -8.48
N ASN A 27 -9.31 0.07 -8.32
CA ASN A 27 -9.24 1.43 -8.85
C ASN A 27 -8.12 2.25 -8.19
N VAL A 28 -7.83 2.01 -6.90
CA VAL A 28 -6.69 2.63 -6.21
C VAL A 28 -5.36 2.19 -6.85
N ILE A 29 -5.15 0.89 -7.02
CA ILE A 29 -3.89 0.36 -7.56
C ILE A 29 -3.70 0.81 -9.01
N GLU A 30 -4.74 0.75 -9.82
CA GLU A 30 -4.71 1.21 -11.21
C GLU A 30 -4.35 2.70 -11.32
N ALA A 31 -4.91 3.55 -10.46
CA ALA A 31 -4.58 4.97 -10.44
C ALA A 31 -3.10 5.20 -10.10
N ILE A 32 -2.56 4.44 -9.14
CA ILE A 32 -1.15 4.53 -8.75
C ILE A 32 -0.24 4.04 -9.90
N GLU A 33 -0.55 2.90 -10.51
CA GLU A 33 0.26 2.31 -11.60
C GLU A 33 0.25 3.19 -12.87
N THR A 34 -0.87 3.86 -13.15
CA THR A 34 -1.02 4.79 -14.28
C THR A 34 -0.51 6.20 -13.97
N SER A 35 -0.02 6.46 -12.75
CA SER A 35 0.39 7.80 -12.30
C SER A 35 -0.70 8.86 -12.51
N SER A 36 -1.96 8.49 -12.25
CA SER A 36 -3.14 9.31 -12.52
C SER A 36 -3.86 9.72 -11.23
N ASN A 37 -4.64 10.80 -11.31
CA ASN A 37 -5.51 11.23 -10.22
C ASN A 37 -6.84 10.47 -10.28
N ALA A 38 -7.32 9.98 -9.13
CA ALA A 38 -8.59 9.26 -9.04
C ALA A 38 -9.55 9.89 -8.02
N ALA A 39 -10.79 10.14 -8.47
CA ALA A 39 -11.91 10.50 -7.62
C ALA A 39 -12.73 9.24 -7.29
N LEU A 40 -12.53 8.68 -6.10
CA LEU A 40 -13.11 7.39 -5.72
C LEU A 40 -14.22 7.56 -4.67
N GLU A 41 -15.43 7.18 -5.06
CA GLU A 41 -16.57 7.04 -4.16
C GLU A 41 -16.78 5.58 -3.73
N SER A 42 -17.26 5.41 -2.49
CA SER A 42 -17.67 4.12 -1.95
C SER A 42 -18.80 4.37 -0.96
N PRO A 43 -19.81 3.48 -0.85
CA PRO A 43 -20.86 3.59 0.15
C PRO A 43 -20.29 3.71 1.57
N THR A 44 -20.98 4.45 2.44
CA THR A 44 -20.56 4.59 3.84
C THR A 44 -20.63 3.24 4.56
N GLY A 45 -19.76 3.04 5.56
CA GLY A 45 -19.71 1.80 6.34
C GLY A 45 -19.00 0.61 5.67
N THR A 46 -18.53 0.73 4.43
CA THR A 46 -17.87 -0.36 3.68
C THR A 46 -16.37 -0.49 3.92
N GLY A 47 -15.80 0.24 4.88
CA GLY A 47 -14.36 0.17 5.17
C GLY A 47 -13.46 0.87 4.14
N LYS A 48 -13.93 1.95 3.48
CA LYS A 48 -13.14 2.75 2.52
C LYS A 48 -11.70 3.04 2.98
N THR A 49 -11.55 3.45 4.24
CA THR A 49 -10.24 3.77 4.84
C THR A 49 -9.32 2.55 4.86
N LEU A 50 -9.83 1.40 5.30
CA LEU A 50 -9.06 0.17 5.38
C LEU A 50 -8.67 -0.32 3.98
N SER A 51 -9.61 -0.32 3.03
CA SER A 51 -9.35 -0.66 1.63
C SER A 51 -8.30 0.24 1.00
N LEU A 52 -8.37 1.57 1.24
CA LEU A 52 -7.37 2.52 0.75
C LEU A 52 -5.98 2.22 1.33
N LEU A 53 -5.87 2.02 2.65
CA LEU A 53 -4.60 1.73 3.30
C LEU A 53 -3.98 0.43 2.78
N CYS A 54 -4.75 -0.66 2.75
CA CYS A 54 -4.27 -1.97 2.28
C CYS A 54 -3.80 -1.91 0.82
N ALA A 55 -4.59 -1.30 -0.08
CA ALA A 55 -4.21 -1.18 -1.48
C ALA A 55 -2.93 -0.36 -1.68
N SER A 56 -2.83 0.82 -1.06
CA SER A 56 -1.66 1.69 -1.21
C SER A 56 -0.40 1.09 -0.59
N LEU A 57 -0.51 0.43 0.57
CA LEU A 57 0.64 -0.18 1.25
C LEU A 57 1.12 -1.45 0.55
N ALA A 58 0.20 -2.30 0.08
CA ALA A 58 0.52 -3.47 -0.72
C ALA A 58 1.29 -3.09 -2.00
N TRP A 59 0.83 -2.04 -2.69
CA TRP A 59 1.54 -1.51 -3.85
C TRP A 59 2.95 -1.01 -3.49
N LEU A 60 3.11 -0.34 -2.34
CA LEU A 60 4.42 0.13 -1.89
C LEU A 60 5.37 -1.03 -1.56
N GLU A 61 4.91 -2.10 -0.91
CA GLU A 61 5.70 -3.32 -0.65
C GLU A 61 6.15 -3.99 -1.96
N LYS A 62 5.23 -4.10 -2.93
CA LYS A 62 5.53 -4.56 -4.30
C LYS A 62 6.61 -3.70 -4.92
N TYR A 63 6.41 -2.38 -4.94
CA TYR A 63 7.34 -1.42 -5.52
C TYR A 63 8.75 -1.52 -4.89
N LYS A 64 8.83 -1.57 -3.56
CA LYS A 64 10.07 -1.74 -2.82
C LYS A 64 10.80 -3.02 -3.20
N SER A 65 10.06 -4.13 -3.37
CA SER A 65 10.63 -5.43 -3.71
C SER A 65 11.26 -5.44 -5.10
N PHE A 66 10.66 -4.76 -6.08
CA PHE A 66 11.22 -4.62 -7.43
C PHE A 66 12.40 -3.64 -7.50
N HIS A 67 12.39 -2.60 -6.67
CA HIS A 67 13.40 -1.53 -6.68
C HIS A 67 14.42 -1.66 -5.54
N LYS A 68 14.63 -2.86 -4.99
CA LYS A 68 15.72 -3.08 -4.01
C LYS A 68 17.07 -2.87 -4.70
N PRO A 69 17.88 -1.89 -4.27
CA PRO A 69 19.22 -1.72 -4.82
C PRO A 69 20.05 -2.98 -4.55
N LYS A 70 20.57 -3.56 -5.63
CA LYS A 70 21.49 -4.69 -5.59
C LYS A 70 22.89 -4.14 -5.86
N MET A 71 23.82 -4.36 -4.95
CA MET A 71 25.23 -4.13 -5.23
C MET A 71 25.89 -5.47 -5.54
N ILE A 72 26.66 -5.47 -6.62
CA ILE A 72 27.53 -6.57 -7.00
C ILE A 72 28.87 -6.26 -6.35
N ASP A 73 29.35 -7.13 -5.48
CA ASP A 73 30.69 -6.98 -4.93
C ASP A 73 31.76 -7.32 -5.98
N GLN A 74 33.04 -7.09 -5.65
CA GLN A 74 34.16 -7.39 -6.55
C GLN A 74 34.28 -8.90 -6.87
N ASN A 75 33.56 -9.76 -6.14
CA ASN A 75 33.53 -11.21 -6.30
C ASN A 75 32.26 -11.71 -7.03
N GLY A 76 31.41 -10.80 -7.53
CA GLY A 76 30.16 -11.15 -8.22
C GLY A 76 29.01 -11.57 -7.29
N ILE A 77 29.16 -11.48 -5.97
CA ILE A 77 28.11 -11.79 -5.00
C ILE A 77 27.16 -10.60 -4.93
N ILE A 78 25.87 -10.88 -5.15
CA ILE A 78 24.80 -9.89 -5.00
C ILE A 78 24.51 -9.71 -3.52
N ASN A 79 24.97 -8.60 -2.97
CA ASN A 79 24.63 -8.20 -1.61
C ASN A 79 23.50 -7.17 -1.65
N PRO A 80 22.45 -7.31 -0.81
CA PRO A 80 21.44 -6.26 -0.69
C PRO A 80 22.13 -4.99 -0.18
N VAL A 81 21.98 -3.89 -0.90
CA VAL A 81 22.45 -2.59 -0.41
C VAL A 81 21.59 -2.25 0.80
N VAL A 82 22.23 -2.20 1.97
CA VAL A 82 21.63 -1.59 3.15
C VAL A 82 21.59 -0.10 2.86
N ALA A 83 20.48 0.34 2.27
CA ALA A 83 20.23 1.74 2.04
C ALA A 83 20.20 2.45 3.40
N ASN A 84 21.07 3.45 3.59
CA ASN A 84 20.94 4.37 4.71
C ASN A 84 19.52 4.94 4.72
N GLU A 85 18.88 4.96 5.88
CA GLU A 85 17.47 5.35 6.08
C GLU A 85 17.12 6.76 5.54
N ASN A 86 18.15 7.56 5.22
CA ASN A 86 18.06 8.95 4.77
C ASN A 86 18.04 9.14 3.24
N SER A 87 18.25 8.13 2.40
CA SER A 87 18.05 8.24 0.95
C SER A 87 16.62 7.87 0.58
N GLN A 88 15.88 8.82 0.01
CA GLN A 88 14.47 8.63 -0.38
C GLN A 88 14.36 7.77 -1.65
N LEU A 89 14.72 6.49 -1.53
CA LEU A 89 14.72 5.47 -2.57
C LEU A 89 13.32 5.00 -2.97
N TYR A 90 12.32 5.27 -2.12
CA TYR A 90 10.96 4.77 -2.30
C TYR A 90 9.93 5.90 -2.20
N PRO A 91 8.80 5.78 -2.91
CA PRO A 91 7.68 6.71 -2.78
C PRO A 91 7.17 6.78 -1.34
N LYS A 92 6.76 7.98 -0.92
CA LYS A 92 6.16 8.23 0.40
C LYS A 92 4.66 8.40 0.25
N ILE A 93 3.88 7.62 1.00
CA ILE A 93 2.43 7.76 1.05
C ILE A 93 2.10 8.84 2.09
N ILE A 94 1.35 9.86 1.66
CA ILE A 94 0.88 10.95 2.52
C ILE A 94 -0.63 10.81 2.67
N TYR A 95 -1.10 10.63 3.89
CA TYR A 95 -2.53 10.58 4.19
C TYR A 95 -2.98 11.93 4.78
N ALA A 96 -3.90 12.60 4.11
CA ALA A 96 -4.51 13.85 4.59
C ALA A 96 -5.94 13.61 5.08
N SER A 97 -6.32 14.29 6.15
CA SER A 97 -7.65 14.18 6.74
C SER A 97 -8.16 15.53 7.23
N ARG A 98 -9.48 15.69 7.39
CA ARG A 98 -10.09 16.97 7.79
C ARG A 98 -10.06 17.21 9.29
N THR A 99 -10.05 16.15 10.10
CA THR A 99 -10.09 16.26 11.57
C THR A 99 -9.11 15.28 12.23
N HIS A 100 -8.66 15.62 13.44
CA HIS A 100 -7.84 14.72 14.26
C HIS A 100 -8.55 13.40 14.60
N SER A 101 -9.87 13.42 14.80
CA SER A 101 -10.65 12.22 15.06
C SER A 101 -10.65 11.24 13.88
N GLN A 102 -10.67 11.75 12.64
CA GLN A 102 -10.52 10.93 11.44
C GLN A 102 -9.13 10.31 11.36
N LEU A 103 -8.07 11.07 11.68
CA LEU A 103 -6.71 10.53 11.74
C LEU A 103 -6.58 9.42 12.79
N GLN A 104 -7.17 9.60 13.98
CA GLN A 104 -7.18 8.56 15.00
C GLN A 104 -7.87 7.28 14.50
N GLN A 105 -8.98 7.42 13.76
CA GLN A 105 -9.66 6.28 13.15
C GLN A 105 -8.77 5.58 12.10
N VAL A 106 -8.09 6.34 11.25
CA VAL A 106 -7.15 5.82 10.25
C VAL A 106 -6.02 5.03 10.93
N VAL A 107 -5.45 5.57 12.01
CA VAL A 107 -4.40 4.89 12.78
C VAL A 107 -4.93 3.59 13.40
N ARG A 108 -6.17 3.57 13.91
CA ARG A 108 -6.81 2.34 14.41
C ARG A 108 -6.99 1.30 13.30
N GLU A 109 -7.43 1.71 12.11
CA GLU A 109 -7.55 0.80 10.96
C GLU A 109 -6.17 0.29 10.51
N LEU A 110 -5.15 1.15 10.44
CA LEU A 110 -3.79 0.76 10.09
C LEU A 110 -3.24 -0.32 11.04
N ASN A 111 -3.45 -0.16 12.34
CA ASN A 111 -3.03 -1.13 13.35
C ASN A 111 -3.71 -2.51 13.23
N LYS A 112 -4.81 -2.64 12.46
CA LYS A 112 -5.44 -3.94 12.18
C LYS A 112 -4.77 -4.68 11.02
N THR A 113 -3.92 -4.00 10.26
CA THR A 113 -3.25 -4.56 9.08
C THR A 113 -1.84 -5.05 9.43
N ARG A 114 -1.24 -5.91 8.60
CA ARG A 114 0.18 -6.28 8.77
C ARG A 114 1.16 -5.19 8.35
N TYR A 115 0.69 -4.14 7.67
CA TYR A 115 1.53 -3.14 7.02
C TYR A 115 2.09 -2.08 7.98
N LYS A 116 2.03 -2.34 9.29
CA LYS A 116 2.56 -1.47 10.33
C LYS A 116 4.07 -1.61 10.45
#